data_AF-A0A971X310-F1
#
_entry.id   AF-A0A971X310-F1
#
_cell.length_a   1.000
_cell.length_b   1.000
_cell.length_c   1.000
_cell.angle_alpha   90.00
_cell.angle_beta   90.00
_cell.angle_gamma   90.00
#
_symmetry.space_group_name_H-M   'P 1'
#
loop_
_entity.id
_entity.type
_entity.pdbx_description
1 polymer ?
#
loop_
_entity_poly.entity_id
_entity_poly.type
_entity_poly.pdbx_seq_one_letter_code
_entity_poly.pdbx_strand_id
1 'polypeptide(L)'
;MKPRVIMLLLGGILLSGCQLLASPKQHEAQGERLQGELRFDAGYWQLTDCNNQKTLVLEFAEPWLQATTGCQPGRPCFADLELQQDDNLPIQVSKVHRIQNEGHGCNDEEFEHLLIRASGNEPFWTIRLNAQGLVLQQPGKPTVALPYIHEQSGDGMQYITSQANNHTLQLWISQHPCIDSMSGAWHAYSARLQWQGEMLTGCAYHGLQSSVFP
;
A
#
# COMPACT_ATOMS: atom_id res chain seq x y z
N MET A 1 53.51 -45.57 -51.90
CA MET A 1 53.51 -44.13 -52.18
C MET A 1 52.91 -43.39 -50.99
N LYS A 2 53.70 -42.43 -50.46
CA LYS A 2 53.39 -41.29 -49.58
C LYS A 2 51.99 -40.63 -49.83
N PRO A 3 51.49 -39.71 -48.99
CA PRO A 3 51.16 -39.80 -47.54
C PRO A 3 49.90 -38.92 -47.20
N ARG A 4 49.71 -38.56 -45.91
CA ARG A 4 49.11 -37.28 -45.41
C ARG A 4 47.58 -37.13 -45.54
N VAL A 5 46.84 -36.48 -44.62
CA VAL A 5 47.17 -35.60 -43.50
C VAL A 5 45.93 -35.54 -42.59
N ILE A 6 46.18 -35.53 -41.28
CA ILE A 6 45.20 -35.22 -40.22
C ILE A 6 44.78 -33.75 -40.39
N MET A 7 43.51 -33.50 -40.65
CA MET A 7 42.93 -32.15 -40.66
C MET A 7 42.25 -31.89 -39.32
N LEU A 8 42.96 -31.18 -38.45
CA LEU A 8 42.40 -30.35 -37.39
C LEU A 8 41.63 -29.19 -38.03
N LEU A 9 40.43 -28.89 -37.51
CA LEU A 9 39.79 -27.58 -37.35
C LEU A 9 38.27 -27.72 -37.50
N LEU A 10 37.53 -27.60 -36.39
CA LEU A 10 36.53 -26.55 -36.27
C LEU A 10 36.17 -26.37 -34.78
N GLY A 11 36.76 -25.34 -34.18
CA GLY A 11 36.20 -24.71 -32.99
C GLY A 11 34.96 -23.92 -33.41
N GLY A 12 33.85 -24.15 -32.72
CA GLY A 12 32.63 -23.37 -32.85
C GLY A 12 32.04 -23.23 -31.45
N ILE A 13 32.38 -22.12 -30.81
CA ILE A 13 32.04 -21.78 -29.44
C ILE A 13 30.52 -21.70 -29.26
N LEU A 14 30.08 -22.34 -28.18
CA LEU A 14 28.81 -22.16 -27.47
C LEU A 14 28.44 -20.68 -27.36
N LEU A 15 27.29 -20.27 -27.88
CA LEU A 15 26.51 -19.13 -27.40
C LEU A 15 25.06 -19.30 -27.86
N SER A 16 24.35 -20.29 -27.28
CA SER A 16 22.89 -20.21 -27.20
C SER A 16 22.57 -19.12 -26.19
N GLY A 17 22.57 -17.86 -26.66
CA GLY A 17 22.12 -16.73 -25.87
C GLY A 17 20.66 -16.95 -25.47
N CYS A 18 20.41 -17.04 -24.17
CA CYS A 18 19.07 -16.90 -23.60
C CYS A 18 18.55 -15.51 -23.97
N GLN A 19 17.82 -15.43 -25.08
CA GLN A 19 17.04 -14.24 -25.37
C GLN A 19 15.82 -14.25 -24.45
N LEU A 20 15.87 -13.33 -23.47
CA LEU A 20 14.75 -12.45 -23.14
C LEU A 20 13.50 -13.15 -22.60
N LEU A 21 13.58 -13.66 -21.38
CA LEU A 21 12.44 -13.59 -20.46
C LEU A 21 12.33 -12.13 -19.97
N ALA A 22 11.86 -11.24 -20.85
CA ALA A 22 11.19 -10.05 -20.37
C ALA A 22 9.82 -10.54 -19.88
N SER A 23 9.72 -10.83 -18.57
CA SER A 23 8.40 -10.95 -17.95
C SER A 23 7.63 -9.70 -18.34
N PRO A 24 6.42 -9.79 -18.92
CA PRO A 24 5.60 -8.62 -19.05
C PRO A 24 5.48 -8.04 -17.64
N LYS A 25 5.94 -6.80 -17.44
CA LYS A 25 5.47 -6.02 -16.28
C LYS A 25 3.97 -6.13 -16.39
N GLN A 26 3.34 -6.86 -15.47
CA GLN A 26 1.90 -6.86 -15.34
C GLN A 26 1.57 -5.38 -15.10
N HIS A 27 1.12 -4.71 -16.15
CA HIS A 27 0.36 -3.49 -15.99
C HIS A 27 -0.91 -3.99 -15.34
N GLU A 28 -0.92 -4.03 -14.01
CA GLU A 28 -2.17 -4.07 -13.25
C GLU A 28 -3.02 -2.97 -13.87
N ALA A 29 -4.17 -3.34 -14.42
CA ALA A 29 -5.12 -2.38 -14.92
C ALA A 29 -5.35 -1.39 -13.79
N GLN A 30 -4.89 -0.14 -13.97
CA GLN A 30 -4.91 0.85 -12.90
C GLN A 30 -6.37 1.20 -12.67
N GLY A 31 -6.96 0.61 -11.63
CA GLY A 31 -8.29 0.95 -11.16
C GLY A 31 -8.33 2.42 -10.73
N GLU A 32 -9.48 3.05 -10.87
CA GLU A 32 -9.70 4.41 -10.38
C GLU A 32 -9.75 4.38 -8.85
N ARG A 33 -8.83 5.10 -8.18
CA ARG A 33 -8.84 5.21 -6.73
C ARG A 33 -9.88 6.23 -6.28
N LEU A 34 -10.81 5.82 -5.43
CA LEU A 34 -11.92 6.64 -4.95
C LEU A 34 -12.10 6.54 -3.43
N GLN A 35 -12.34 7.69 -2.81
CA GLN A 35 -12.68 7.80 -1.38
C GLN A 35 -14.16 8.16 -1.21
N GLY A 36 -14.80 7.57 -0.20
CA GLY A 36 -16.22 7.82 0.04
C GLY A 36 -16.76 7.22 1.32
N GLU A 37 -18.05 7.48 1.56
CA GLU A 37 -18.83 6.83 2.60
C GLU A 37 -19.45 5.54 2.05
N LEU A 38 -18.99 4.41 2.58
CA LEU A 38 -19.45 3.07 2.24
C LEU A 38 -20.61 2.65 3.17
N ARG A 39 -21.66 2.10 2.58
CA ARG A 39 -22.83 1.57 3.30
C ARG A 39 -23.31 0.28 2.64
N PHE A 40 -23.72 -0.68 3.45
CA PHE A 40 -24.46 -1.85 2.97
C PHE A 40 -25.96 -1.60 3.15
N ASP A 41 -26.70 -1.49 2.04
CA ASP A 41 -28.13 -1.24 2.03
C ASP A 41 -28.82 -2.01 0.90
N ALA A 42 -30.05 -2.47 1.14
CA ALA A 42 -30.86 -3.24 0.20
C ALA A 42 -30.14 -4.44 -0.47
N GLY A 43 -29.13 -5.01 0.20
CA GLY A 43 -28.36 -6.17 -0.29
C GLY A 43 -27.13 -5.83 -1.13
N TYR A 44 -26.78 -4.54 -1.27
CA TYR A 44 -25.65 -4.09 -2.07
C TYR A 44 -24.74 -3.13 -1.29
N TRP A 45 -23.46 -3.09 -1.66
CA TRP A 45 -22.55 -2.05 -1.20
C TRP A 45 -22.75 -0.79 -2.03
N GLN A 46 -22.89 0.33 -1.35
CA GLN A 46 -23.02 1.66 -1.95
C GLN A 46 -21.90 2.53 -1.41
N LEU A 47 -21.16 3.19 -2.31
CA LEU A 47 -20.16 4.19 -1.95
C LEU A 47 -20.65 5.56 -2.42
N THR A 48 -20.74 6.51 -1.50
CA THR A 48 -20.99 7.93 -1.83
C THR A 48 -19.66 8.66 -1.87
N ASP A 49 -19.26 9.14 -3.04
CA ASP A 49 -17.99 9.83 -3.29
C ASP A 49 -17.86 11.09 -2.41
N CYS A 50 -16.71 11.24 -1.74
CA CYS A 50 -16.40 12.40 -0.91
C CYS A 50 -16.50 13.73 -1.69
N ASN A 51 -16.13 13.75 -2.97
CA ASN A 51 -15.91 14.99 -3.73
C ASN A 51 -17.17 15.51 -4.43
N ASN A 52 -17.97 14.61 -5.01
CA ASN A 52 -19.10 14.99 -5.87
C ASN A 52 -20.44 14.44 -5.39
N GLN A 53 -20.47 13.72 -4.25
CA GLN A 53 -21.68 13.15 -3.66
C GLN A 53 -22.45 12.18 -4.58
N LYS A 54 -21.78 11.66 -5.62
CA LYS A 54 -22.33 10.61 -6.48
C LYS A 54 -22.28 9.28 -5.73
N THR A 55 -23.39 8.56 -5.72
CA THR A 55 -23.45 7.20 -5.17
C THR A 55 -23.21 6.17 -6.28
N LEU A 56 -22.30 5.24 -6.01
CA LEU A 56 -21.96 4.08 -6.85
C LEU A 56 -22.40 2.80 -6.16
N VAL A 57 -22.91 1.84 -6.92
CA VAL A 57 -23.15 0.47 -6.43
C VAL A 57 -21.90 -0.35 -6.74
N LEU A 58 -21.36 -1.00 -5.71
CA LEU A 58 -20.12 -1.73 -5.75
C LEU A 58 -20.33 -3.22 -5.50
N GLU A 59 -19.48 -4.03 -6.11
CA GLU A 59 -19.34 -5.45 -5.79
C GLU A 59 -17.97 -5.71 -5.15
N PHE A 60 -18.01 -6.37 -4.00
CA PHE A 60 -16.82 -6.85 -3.30
C PHE A 60 -16.68 -8.35 -3.56
N ALA A 61 -15.53 -8.75 -4.12
CA ALA A 61 -15.12 -10.14 -4.23
C ALA A 61 -14.04 -10.47 -3.20
N GLU A 62 -13.76 -11.76 -3.01
CA GLU A 62 -12.57 -12.19 -2.27
C GLU A 62 -11.29 -11.69 -2.97
N PRO A 63 -10.26 -11.25 -2.23
CA PRO A 63 -10.13 -11.29 -0.77
C PRO A 63 -10.73 -10.06 -0.05
N TRP A 64 -11.28 -9.09 -0.78
CA TRP A 64 -11.69 -7.79 -0.24
C TRP A 64 -12.96 -7.82 0.60
N LEU A 65 -13.75 -8.89 0.50
CA LEU A 65 -14.93 -9.06 1.33
C LEU A 65 -14.61 -8.98 2.82
N GLN A 66 -13.45 -9.51 3.26
CA GLN A 66 -13.01 -9.43 4.65
C GLN A 66 -12.83 -7.97 5.14
N ALA A 67 -12.41 -7.06 4.27
CA ALA A 67 -12.18 -5.66 4.66
C ALA A 67 -13.45 -4.94 5.13
N THR A 68 -14.61 -5.40 4.63
CA THR A 68 -15.92 -4.84 5.01
C THR A 68 -16.27 -5.06 6.48
N THR A 69 -15.59 -5.98 7.17
CA THR A 69 -15.73 -6.17 8.63
C THR A 69 -15.27 -4.94 9.42
N GLY A 70 -14.46 -4.07 8.81
CA GLY A 70 -14.10 -2.77 9.36
C GLY A 70 -15.25 -1.76 9.38
N CYS A 71 -16.41 -2.08 8.79
CA CYS A 71 -17.63 -1.26 8.84
C CYS A 71 -18.65 -1.82 9.83
N GLN A 72 -19.21 -0.94 10.66
CA GLN A 72 -20.34 -1.28 11.52
C GLN A 72 -21.65 -1.41 10.72
N PRO A 73 -22.46 -2.46 10.95
CA PRO A 73 -23.75 -2.60 10.30
C PRO A 73 -24.67 -1.39 10.53
N GLY A 74 -25.33 -0.93 9.47
CA GLY A 74 -26.35 0.13 9.53
C GLY A 74 -25.80 1.56 9.69
N ARG A 75 -24.48 1.76 9.67
CA ARG A 75 -23.85 3.09 9.67
C ARG A 75 -22.90 3.23 8.49
N PRO A 76 -22.79 4.42 7.88
CA PRO A 76 -21.75 4.66 6.90
C PRO A 76 -20.37 4.59 7.58
N CYS A 77 -19.40 4.05 6.86
CA CYS A 77 -17.99 4.00 7.23
C CYS A 77 -17.19 4.67 6.11
N PHE A 78 -16.03 5.21 6.42
CA PHE A 78 -15.13 5.71 5.39
C PHE A 78 -14.45 4.54 4.67
N ALA A 79 -14.34 4.63 3.35
CA ALA A 79 -13.60 3.70 2.53
C ALA A 79 -12.70 4.42 1.52
N ASP A 80 -11.53 3.84 1.28
CA ASP A 80 -10.57 4.23 0.24
C ASP A 80 -10.28 2.99 -0.61
N LEU A 81 -10.73 3.01 -1.87
CA LEU A 81 -10.87 1.84 -2.73
C LEU A 81 -10.22 2.10 -4.09
N GLU A 82 -9.73 1.06 -4.75
CA GLU A 82 -9.54 1.06 -6.21
C GLU A 82 -10.73 0.34 -6.84
N LEU A 83 -11.30 0.98 -7.86
CA LEU A 83 -12.46 0.52 -8.59
C LEU A 83 -12.06 0.11 -10.00
N GLN A 84 -12.58 -1.03 -10.45
CA GLN A 84 -12.50 -1.45 -11.83
C GLN A 84 -13.91 -1.44 -12.43
N GLN A 85 -14.07 -0.66 -13.49
CA GLN A 85 -15.32 -0.57 -14.23
C GLN A 85 -15.12 -1.09 -15.65
N ASP A 86 -15.81 -2.18 -15.97
CA ASP A 86 -15.89 -2.72 -17.32
C ASP A 86 -17.24 -2.38 -17.95
N ASP A 87 -17.29 -2.21 -19.27
CA ASP A 87 -18.52 -1.85 -19.98
C ASP A 87 -19.65 -2.87 -19.73
N ASN A 88 -20.81 -2.38 -19.28
CA ASN A 88 -22.01 -3.15 -18.96
C ASN A 88 -21.87 -4.16 -17.79
N LEU A 89 -20.81 -4.09 -17.00
CA LEU A 89 -20.66 -4.89 -15.78
C LEU A 89 -20.80 -4.03 -14.52
N PRO A 90 -21.15 -4.63 -13.37
CA PRO A 90 -21.11 -3.95 -12.08
C PRO A 90 -19.69 -3.47 -11.75
N ILE A 91 -19.58 -2.33 -11.05
CA ILE A 91 -18.28 -1.78 -10.62
C ILE A 91 -17.68 -2.70 -9.55
N GLN A 92 -16.52 -3.26 -9.85
CA GLN A 92 -15.80 -4.16 -8.95
C GLN A 92 -14.82 -3.38 -8.08
N VAL A 93 -14.70 -3.77 -6.81
CA VAL A 93 -13.59 -3.31 -5.96
C VAL A 93 -12.37 -4.17 -6.27
N SER A 94 -11.37 -3.59 -6.93
CA SER A 94 -10.11 -4.27 -7.27
C SER A 94 -9.10 -4.20 -6.14
N LYS A 95 -9.20 -3.21 -5.25
CA LYS A 95 -8.39 -3.08 -4.04
C LYS A 95 -9.09 -2.30 -2.95
N VAL A 96 -8.85 -2.68 -1.69
CA VAL A 96 -9.20 -1.87 -0.53
C VAL A 96 -7.91 -1.33 0.06
N HIS A 97 -7.79 -0.02 0.24
CA HIS A 97 -6.65 0.60 0.94
C HIS A 97 -6.93 0.72 2.44
N ARG A 98 -8.15 1.17 2.76
CA ARG A 98 -8.59 1.40 4.14
C ARG A 98 -10.11 1.39 4.25
N ILE A 99 -10.63 0.83 5.33
CA ILE A 99 -12.02 0.94 5.77
C ILE A 99 -12.03 1.26 7.26
N GLN A 100 -12.72 2.32 7.70
CA GLN A 100 -12.75 2.74 9.10
C GLN A 100 -14.09 3.37 9.50
N ASN A 101 -14.52 3.14 10.74
CA ASN A 101 -15.77 3.70 11.28
C ASN A 101 -15.63 5.13 11.83
N GLU A 102 -14.40 5.56 12.10
CA GLU A 102 -14.11 6.81 12.79
C GLU A 102 -12.88 7.51 12.21
N GLY A 103 -12.59 8.72 12.68
CA GLY A 103 -11.53 9.58 12.17
C GLY A 103 -12.01 10.59 11.13
N HIS A 104 -11.06 11.24 10.45
CA HIS A 104 -11.36 12.36 9.55
C HIS A 104 -12.08 11.96 8.25
N GLY A 105 -11.87 10.73 7.78
CA GLY A 105 -12.53 10.20 6.58
C GLY A 105 -12.37 11.13 5.37
N CYS A 106 -13.50 11.53 4.76
CA CYS A 106 -13.53 12.45 3.63
C CYS A 106 -12.94 13.85 3.92
N ASN A 107 -12.74 14.21 5.18
CA ASN A 107 -12.20 15.51 5.61
C ASN A 107 -10.72 15.42 6.03
N ASP A 108 -9.97 14.43 5.54
CA ASP A 108 -8.54 14.25 5.82
C ASP A 108 -7.68 15.17 4.92
N GLU A 109 -7.48 16.42 5.34
CA GLU A 109 -6.69 17.43 4.60
C GLU A 109 -5.22 17.01 4.39
N GLU A 110 -4.69 16.09 5.19
CA GLU A 110 -3.30 15.64 5.05
C GLU A 110 -3.12 14.63 3.91
N PHE A 111 -4.20 14.00 3.45
CA PHE A 111 -4.15 12.86 2.53
C PHE A 111 -3.50 13.21 1.17
N GLU A 112 -3.77 14.40 0.64
CA GLU A 112 -3.23 14.87 -0.65
C GLU A 112 -1.71 15.01 -0.67
N HIS A 113 -1.11 15.23 0.50
CA HIS A 113 0.33 15.39 0.67
C HIS A 113 0.99 14.16 1.28
N LEU A 114 0.20 13.15 1.63
CA LEU A 114 0.68 11.95 2.31
C LEU A 114 1.24 10.95 1.30
N LEU A 115 2.36 10.34 1.68
CA LEU A 115 2.90 9.15 1.04
C LEU A 115 2.47 7.90 1.80
N ILE A 116 2.80 7.85 3.08
CA ILE A 116 2.50 6.74 3.97
C ILE A 116 2.10 7.32 5.31
N ARG A 117 1.02 6.78 5.88
CA ARG A 117 0.73 6.89 7.32
C ARG A 117 0.81 5.51 7.93
N ALA A 118 1.51 5.43 9.06
CA ALA A 118 1.60 4.22 9.87
C ALA A 118 1.31 4.56 11.33
N SER A 119 0.64 3.67 12.04
CA SER A 119 0.31 3.87 13.46
C SER A 119 0.14 2.56 14.20
N GLY A 120 0.45 2.57 15.50
CA GLY A 120 0.21 1.46 16.41
C GLY A 120 -0.31 1.94 17.75
N ASN A 121 -0.83 1.01 18.56
CA ASN A 121 -1.61 1.34 19.76
C ASN A 121 -0.86 1.14 21.08
N GLU A 122 0.11 0.23 21.16
CA GLU A 122 0.76 -0.15 22.42
C GLU A 122 2.31 -0.24 22.30
N PRO A 123 3.04 0.80 22.76
CA PRO A 123 2.56 2.17 23.02
C PRO A 123 2.00 2.83 21.77
N PHE A 124 1.20 3.89 21.92
CA PHE A 124 0.68 4.63 20.77
C PHE A 124 1.79 5.39 20.04
N TRP A 125 1.80 5.28 18.72
CA TRP A 125 2.70 6.03 17.85
C TRP A 125 2.05 6.29 16.49
N THR A 126 2.43 7.38 15.86
CA THR A 126 2.03 7.72 14.49
C THR A 126 3.24 8.21 13.73
N ILE A 127 3.38 7.72 12.51
CA ILE A 127 4.36 8.18 11.54
C ILE A 127 3.62 8.68 10.30
N ARG A 128 4.01 9.86 9.81
CA ARG A 128 3.58 10.41 8.53
C ARG A 128 4.80 10.68 7.67
N LEU A 129 4.75 10.22 6.42
CA LEU A 129 5.77 10.48 5.41
C LEU A 129 5.14 11.33 4.32
N ASN A 130 5.87 12.35 3.88
CA ASN A 130 5.56 13.15 2.70
C ASN A 130 6.86 13.51 1.98
N ALA A 131 6.76 14.26 0.88
CA ALA A 131 7.94 14.67 0.12
C ALA A 131 8.96 15.52 0.91
N GLN A 132 8.55 16.12 2.04
CA GLN A 132 9.42 16.96 2.88
C GLN A 132 10.16 16.16 3.96
N GLY A 133 9.63 15.02 4.38
CA GLY A 133 10.27 14.18 5.37
C GLY A 133 9.32 13.23 6.10
N LEU A 134 9.84 12.69 7.20
CA LEU A 134 9.14 11.80 8.11
C LEU A 134 8.88 12.52 9.43
N VAL A 135 7.66 12.42 9.94
CA VAL A 135 7.28 12.95 11.26
C VAL A 135 6.77 11.80 12.13
N LEU A 136 7.44 11.57 13.27
CA LEU A 136 7.04 10.64 14.32
C LEU A 136 6.42 11.41 15.49
N GLN A 137 5.23 10.96 15.91
CA GLN A 137 4.50 11.51 17.06
C GLN A 137 4.18 10.38 18.05
N GLN A 138 4.43 10.64 19.33
CA GLN A 138 4.10 9.75 20.45
C GLN A 138 3.45 10.57 21.58
N PRO A 139 2.47 10.05 22.32
CA PRO A 139 1.82 10.77 23.39
C PRO A 139 2.83 11.18 24.48
N GLY A 140 2.78 12.45 24.89
CA GLY A 140 3.64 12.98 25.95
C GLY A 140 5.13 13.08 25.58
N LYS A 141 5.50 12.90 24.30
CA LYS A 141 6.87 13.08 23.79
C LYS A 141 6.95 14.22 22.78
N PRO A 142 8.10 14.89 22.64
CA PRO A 142 8.32 15.85 21.55
C PRO A 142 8.14 15.18 20.18
N THR A 143 7.56 15.91 19.23
CA THR A 143 7.50 15.48 17.83
C THR A 143 8.91 15.41 17.24
N VAL A 144 9.19 14.33 16.51
CA VAL A 144 10.48 14.09 15.85
C VAL A 144 10.30 14.17 14.34
N ALA A 145 10.99 15.11 13.70
CA ALA A 145 11.02 15.25 12.24
C ALA A 145 12.40 14.85 11.71
N LEU A 146 12.42 14.00 10.70
CA LEU A 146 13.64 13.40 10.15
C LEU A 146 13.60 13.36 8.61
N PRO A 147 14.74 13.54 7.92
CA PRO A 147 14.87 13.09 6.53
C PRO A 147 14.77 11.56 6.48
N TYR A 148 14.44 10.99 5.32
CA TYR A 148 14.37 9.53 5.18
C TYR A 148 14.90 9.06 3.83
N ILE A 149 15.29 7.80 3.79
CA ILE A 149 15.51 7.02 2.57
C ILE A 149 14.35 6.03 2.48
N HIS A 150 13.75 5.93 1.30
CA HIS A 150 12.68 4.97 1.01
C HIS A 150 13.14 4.03 -0.09
N GLU A 151 13.11 2.73 0.21
CA GLU A 151 13.45 1.65 -0.70
C GLU A 151 12.26 0.70 -0.78
N GLN A 152 11.94 0.26 -1.99
CA GLN A 152 10.94 -0.80 -2.21
C GLN A 152 11.62 -1.99 -2.87
N SER A 153 11.35 -3.17 -2.35
CA SER A 153 11.85 -4.41 -2.94
C SER A 153 10.87 -4.98 -3.96
N GLY A 154 11.33 -5.93 -4.77
CA GLY A 154 10.53 -6.50 -5.87
C GLY A 154 9.28 -7.26 -5.44
N ASP A 155 9.17 -7.66 -4.17
CA ASP A 155 7.98 -8.30 -3.59
C ASP A 155 6.97 -7.27 -3.01
N GLY A 156 7.25 -5.97 -3.14
CA GLY A 156 6.40 -4.89 -2.66
C GLY A 156 6.58 -4.51 -1.19
N MET A 157 7.51 -5.14 -0.46
CA MET A 157 7.93 -4.66 0.86
C MET A 157 8.63 -3.32 0.73
N GLN A 158 8.26 -2.37 1.60
CA GLN A 158 8.85 -1.03 1.65
C GLN A 158 9.66 -0.85 2.94
N TYR A 159 10.82 -0.24 2.81
CA TYR A 159 11.81 -0.01 3.84
C TYR A 159 12.07 1.49 3.92
N ILE A 160 11.78 2.09 5.08
CA ILE A 160 12.03 3.50 5.34
C ILE A 160 13.02 3.61 6.47
N THR A 161 14.15 4.26 6.19
CA THR A 161 15.24 4.42 7.16
C THR A 161 15.59 5.88 7.35
N SER A 162 16.01 6.23 8.56
CA SER A 162 16.53 7.55 8.89
C SER A 162 17.63 7.44 9.92
N GLN A 163 18.72 8.18 9.70
CA GLN A 163 19.77 8.40 10.68
C GLN A 163 20.14 9.90 10.69
N ALA A 164 19.49 10.67 11.57
CA ALA A 164 19.67 12.11 11.67
C ALA A 164 19.31 12.60 13.08
N ASN A 165 19.82 13.76 13.50
CA ASN A 165 19.48 14.40 14.78
C ASN A 165 19.64 13.46 16.00
N ASN A 166 20.66 12.60 15.99
CA ASN A 166 20.90 11.56 17.01
C ASN A 166 19.78 10.51 17.15
N HIS A 167 18.95 10.36 16.11
CA HIS A 167 17.90 9.37 16.02
C HIS A 167 18.20 8.36 14.91
N THR A 168 17.94 7.09 15.21
CA THR A 168 17.90 6.01 14.22
C THR A 168 16.49 5.46 14.20
N LEU A 169 15.88 5.44 13.01
CA LEU A 169 14.52 4.95 12.78
C LEU A 169 14.55 3.99 11.59
N GLN A 170 13.88 2.85 11.76
CA GLN A 170 13.61 1.92 10.66
C GLN A 170 12.12 1.57 10.68
N LEU A 171 11.47 1.65 9.54
CA LEU A 171 10.06 1.34 9.35
C LEU A 171 9.93 0.37 8.17
N TRP A 172 9.27 -0.75 8.41
CA TRP A 172 8.93 -1.73 7.39
C TRP A 172 7.43 -1.71 7.15
N ILE A 173 7.02 -1.63 5.88
CA ILE A 173 5.63 -1.75 5.46
C ILE A 173 5.49 -3.01 4.61
N SER A 174 4.61 -3.92 5.04
CA SER A 174 4.31 -5.15 4.31
C SER A 174 2.93 -5.12 3.66
N GLN A 175 2.78 -5.84 2.54
CA GLN A 175 1.52 -5.99 1.81
C GLN A 175 0.53 -6.96 2.49
N HIS A 176 0.54 -7.02 3.82
CA HIS A 176 -0.36 -7.86 4.59
C HIS A 176 -1.42 -6.97 5.27
N PRO A 177 -2.71 -7.31 5.13
CA PRO A 177 -3.77 -6.60 5.81
C PRO A 177 -3.56 -6.52 7.32
N CYS A 178 -3.96 -5.39 7.90
CA CYS A 178 -3.88 -5.10 9.32
C CYS A 178 -5.23 -4.58 9.80
N ILE A 179 -5.71 -5.11 10.93
CA ILE A 179 -6.89 -4.58 11.61
C ILE A 179 -6.41 -3.86 12.86
N ASP A 180 -6.71 -2.58 12.95
CA ASP A 180 -6.40 -1.77 14.12
C ASP A 180 -7.20 -2.28 15.32
N SER A 181 -6.50 -2.67 16.39
CA SER A 181 -7.11 -3.34 17.54
C SER A 181 -8.04 -2.45 18.37
N MET A 182 -7.91 -1.12 18.27
CA MET A 182 -8.70 -0.16 19.04
C MET A 182 -9.97 0.26 18.32
N SER A 183 -9.86 0.52 17.02
CA SER A 183 -10.95 1.06 16.19
C SER A 183 -11.66 0.00 15.33
N GLY A 184 -11.03 -1.16 15.14
CA GLY A 184 -11.48 -2.17 14.17
C GLY A 184 -11.26 -1.75 12.71
N ALA A 185 -10.55 -0.65 12.46
CA ALA A 185 -10.25 -0.18 11.11
C ALA A 185 -9.42 -1.22 10.36
N TRP A 186 -9.83 -1.52 9.13
CA TRP A 186 -9.10 -2.41 8.24
C TRP A 186 -8.16 -1.57 7.36
N HIS A 187 -6.91 -2.02 7.23
CA HIS A 187 -5.87 -1.39 6.43
C HIS A 187 -5.19 -2.42 5.54
N ALA A 188 -4.81 -2.03 4.33
CA ALA A 188 -4.14 -2.94 3.38
C ALA A 188 -2.73 -3.34 3.79
N TYR A 189 -2.09 -2.56 4.66
CA TYR A 189 -0.69 -2.73 5.00
C TYR A 189 -0.47 -2.86 6.51
N SER A 190 0.55 -3.65 6.86
CA SER A 190 1.05 -3.77 8.22
C SER A 190 2.37 -3.00 8.34
N ALA A 191 2.61 -2.42 9.52
CA ALA A 191 3.81 -1.68 9.83
C ALA A 191 4.60 -2.32 10.97
N ARG A 192 5.92 -2.30 10.86
CA ARG A 192 6.84 -2.54 11.97
C ARG A 192 7.79 -1.36 12.08
N LEU A 193 7.93 -0.81 13.28
CA LEU A 193 8.78 0.33 13.57
C LEU A 193 9.87 -0.10 14.57
N GLN A 194 11.14 0.08 14.21
CA GLN A 194 12.23 0.07 15.17
C GLN A 194 12.53 1.51 15.59
N TRP A 195 12.31 1.81 16.86
CA TRP A 195 12.50 3.13 17.43
C TRP A 195 13.11 3.03 18.82
N GLN A 196 14.24 3.71 19.04
CA GLN A 196 14.95 3.71 20.34
C GLN A 196 15.26 2.31 20.91
N GLY A 197 15.50 1.34 20.04
CA GLY A 197 15.78 -0.05 20.43
C GLY A 197 14.54 -0.91 20.68
N GLU A 198 13.34 -0.34 20.60
CA GLU A 198 12.08 -1.06 20.68
C GLU A 198 11.53 -1.40 19.30
N MET A 199 10.88 -2.56 19.19
CA MET A 199 10.13 -2.96 18.00
C MET A 199 8.64 -2.80 18.27
N LEU A 200 8.01 -1.92 17.50
CA LEU A 200 6.59 -1.60 17.60
C LEU A 200 5.86 -2.11 16.35
N THR A 201 4.62 -2.53 16.52
CA THR A 201 3.76 -3.00 15.42
C THR A 201 2.59 -2.04 15.21
N GLY A 202 2.05 -2.04 14.01
CA GLY A 202 0.96 -1.15 13.63
C GLY A 202 0.35 -1.47 12.28
N CYS A 203 -0.63 -0.66 11.88
CA CYS A 203 -1.22 -0.68 10.55
C CYS A 203 -0.70 0.50 9.73
N ALA A 204 -0.80 0.40 8.40
CA ALA A 204 -0.42 1.48 7.50
C ALA A 204 -1.34 1.59 6.30
N TYR A 205 -1.38 2.80 5.72
CA TYR A 205 -2.02 3.06 4.44
C TYR A 205 -1.21 4.08 3.64
N HIS A 206 -1.38 4.03 2.33
CA HIS A 206 -0.76 4.95 1.40
C HIS A 206 -1.63 6.19 1.21
N GLY A 207 -1.01 7.36 1.14
CA GLY A 207 -1.69 8.61 0.78
C GLY A 207 -1.85 8.77 -0.73
N LEU A 208 -2.21 9.98 -1.18
CA LEU A 208 -2.39 10.27 -2.60
C LEU A 208 -1.06 10.31 -3.38
N GLN A 209 0.03 10.72 -2.73
CA GLN A 209 1.33 10.87 -3.39
C GLN A 209 2.09 9.54 -3.55
N SER A 210 1.55 8.42 -3.08
CA SER A 210 2.26 7.13 -3.11
C SER A 210 2.57 6.61 -4.52
N SER A 211 1.83 7.09 -5.53
CA SER A 211 2.07 6.77 -6.95
C SER A 211 3.30 7.46 -7.55
N VAL A 212 3.94 8.37 -6.80
CA VAL A 212 5.07 9.17 -7.27
C VAL A 212 6.41 8.43 -7.17
N PHE A 213 6.48 7.28 -6.48
CA PHE A 213 7.70 6.47 -6.39
C PHE A 213 7.65 5.25 -7.32
N PRO A 214 8.57 5.14 -8.30
CA PRO A 214 8.65 4.02 -9.24
C PRO A 214 9.23 2.73 -8.65
#